data_AF-A0AAX2AH73-F1
#
_entry.id   AF-A0AAX2AH73-F1
#
_cell.length_a   1.000
_cell.length_b   1.000
_cell.length_c   1.000
_cell.angle_alpha   90.00
_cell.angle_beta   90.00
_cell.angle_gamma   90.00
#
_symmetry.space_group_name_H-M   'P 1'
#
loop_
_entity.id
_entity.type
_entity.pdbx_description
1 polymer ?
#
loop_
_entity_poly.entity_id
_entity_poly.type
_entity_poly.pdbx_seq_one_letter_code
_entity_poly.pdbx_strand_id
1 'polypeptide(L)'
;MSTYKKLEKIILPQLQNFQEDLTVIDKKTLSTYKGKFLYGVRPNGTNLLMLDSKRIDYKDLPLSKLENLLSSNLCILKYANKKFYYYDGETISEIDFEQLHTIYGMYCKEVYSIHKNLERLNIKKLSYVLWELMSNNRKWKSEIKSSMNQELRKIRNNFNFFSIKRSNLISEVEEQLFSKCNILDI
;
A
#
# COMPACT_ATOMS: atom_id res chain seq x y z
N MET A 1 -23.53 11.30 -3.60
CA MET A 1 -23.85 9.98 -3.01
C MET A 1 -22.55 9.27 -2.67
N SER A 2 -22.38 8.75 -1.45
CA SER A 2 -21.11 8.15 -1.02
C SER A 2 -20.85 6.80 -1.70
N THR A 3 -19.59 6.38 -1.82
CA THR A 3 -19.18 5.09 -2.41
C THR A 3 -19.90 3.91 -1.76
N TYR A 4 -19.98 3.91 -0.42
CA TYR A 4 -20.77 2.92 0.31
C TYR A 4 -22.24 2.91 -0.13
N LYS A 5 -22.89 4.07 -0.28
CA LYS A 5 -24.31 4.11 -0.70
C LYS A 5 -24.51 3.59 -2.13
N LYS A 6 -23.53 3.82 -3.03
CA LYS A 6 -23.54 3.21 -4.37
C LYS A 6 -23.44 1.69 -4.27
N LEU A 7 -22.49 1.18 -3.49
CA LEU A 7 -22.29 -0.25 -3.29
C LEU A 7 -23.49 -0.93 -2.62
N GLU A 8 -24.03 -0.32 -1.56
CA GLU A 8 -25.20 -0.82 -0.82
C GLU A 8 -26.40 -1.03 -1.75
N LYS A 9 -26.68 -0.07 -2.64
CA LYS A 9 -27.78 -0.18 -3.59
C LYS A 9 -27.62 -1.35 -4.57
N ILE A 10 -26.38 -1.65 -4.98
CA ILE A 10 -26.08 -2.72 -5.94
C ILE A 10 -26.07 -4.09 -5.24
N ILE A 11 -25.45 -4.16 -4.06
CA ILE A 11 -25.09 -5.42 -3.40
C ILE A 11 -26.15 -5.92 -2.43
N LEU A 12 -26.79 -5.03 -1.65
CA LEU A 12 -27.72 -5.44 -0.60
C LEU A 12 -28.85 -6.36 -1.12
N PRO A 13 -29.46 -6.13 -2.30
CA PRO A 13 -30.46 -7.04 -2.85
C PRO A 13 -29.96 -8.45 -3.22
N GLN A 14 -28.64 -8.63 -3.31
CA GLN A 14 -28.00 -9.88 -3.73
C GLN A 14 -27.60 -10.76 -2.54
N LEU A 15 -27.63 -10.22 -1.31
CA LEU A 15 -27.23 -10.92 -0.09
C LEU A 15 -28.43 -11.63 0.53
N GLN A 16 -28.30 -12.94 0.74
CA GLN A 16 -29.31 -13.76 1.44
C GLN A 16 -29.03 -13.79 2.93
N ASN A 17 -27.76 -13.90 3.33
CA ASN A 17 -27.29 -13.91 4.71
C ASN A 17 -26.08 -12.96 4.86
N PHE A 18 -25.67 -12.68 6.11
CA PHE A 18 -24.49 -11.87 6.43
C PHE A 18 -24.51 -10.45 5.83
N GLN A 19 -25.67 -9.79 5.86
CA GLN A 19 -25.78 -8.38 5.45
C GLN A 19 -24.91 -7.44 6.30
N GLU A 20 -24.49 -7.88 7.48
CA GLU A 20 -23.57 -7.18 8.37
C GLU A 20 -22.17 -7.00 7.77
N ASP A 21 -21.72 -7.92 6.91
CA ASP A 21 -20.45 -7.76 6.18
C ASP A 21 -20.47 -6.43 5.41
N LEU A 22 -21.55 -6.19 4.65
CA LEU A 22 -21.76 -4.94 3.93
C LEU A 22 -22.08 -3.76 4.86
N THR A 23 -23.09 -3.91 5.72
CA THR A 23 -23.72 -2.80 6.45
C THR A 23 -22.92 -2.33 7.68
N VAL A 24 -21.99 -3.16 8.17
CA VAL A 24 -21.12 -2.85 9.32
C VAL A 24 -19.66 -2.82 8.89
N ILE A 25 -19.10 -3.93 8.39
CA ILE A 25 -17.66 -4.08 8.16
C ILE A 25 -17.21 -3.22 6.96
N ASP A 26 -17.85 -3.41 5.81
CA ASP A 26 -17.51 -2.68 4.58
C ASP A 26 -17.89 -1.21 4.71
N LYS A 27 -19.03 -0.89 5.34
CA LYS A 27 -19.41 0.49 5.67
C LYS A 27 -18.33 1.20 6.48
N LYS A 28 -17.82 0.56 7.53
CA LYS A 28 -16.74 1.12 8.37
C LYS A 28 -15.49 1.35 7.53
N THR A 29 -15.08 0.36 6.75
CA THR A 29 -13.89 0.47 5.89
C THR A 29 -14.03 1.61 4.87
N LEU A 30 -15.12 1.63 4.10
CA LEU A 30 -15.40 2.62 3.05
C LEU A 30 -15.77 4.01 3.58
N SER A 31 -16.06 4.15 4.88
CA SER A 31 -16.18 5.46 5.51
C SER A 31 -14.85 6.22 5.48
N THR A 32 -13.75 5.50 5.72
CA THR A 32 -12.38 6.04 5.77
C THR A 32 -11.62 5.90 4.47
N TYR A 33 -11.83 4.82 3.73
CA TYR A 33 -11.10 4.53 2.50
C TYR A 33 -11.82 5.08 1.27
N LYS A 34 -11.08 5.79 0.40
CA LYS A 34 -11.58 6.38 -0.85
C LYS A 34 -10.85 5.89 -2.11
N GLY A 35 -9.86 5.01 -1.94
CA GLY A 35 -9.11 4.46 -3.05
C GLY A 35 -9.88 3.39 -3.82
N LYS A 36 -9.21 2.84 -4.83
CA LYS A 36 -9.73 1.76 -5.68
C LYS A 36 -9.89 0.47 -4.88
N PHE A 37 -10.85 -0.36 -5.23
CA PHE A 37 -11.02 -1.67 -4.60
C PHE A 37 -11.66 -2.69 -5.53
N LEU A 38 -11.35 -3.96 -5.29
CA LEU A 38 -12.08 -5.11 -5.81
C LEU A 38 -13.06 -5.60 -4.76
N TYR A 39 -14.20 -6.09 -5.20
CA TYR A 39 -15.27 -6.52 -4.32
C TYR A 39 -15.87 -7.85 -4.80
N GLY A 40 -15.81 -8.86 -3.95
CA GLY A 40 -16.41 -10.18 -4.18
C GLY A 40 -17.74 -10.29 -3.45
N VAL A 41 -18.72 -10.90 -4.11
CA VAL A 41 -20.06 -11.11 -3.55
C VAL A 41 -20.45 -12.57 -3.68
N ARG A 42 -20.99 -13.12 -2.58
CA ARG A 42 -21.64 -14.43 -2.53
C ARG A 42 -22.95 -14.31 -1.73
N PRO A 43 -23.87 -15.28 -1.81
CA PRO A 43 -25.13 -15.22 -1.06
C PRO A 43 -24.95 -15.03 0.45
N ASN A 44 -23.83 -15.52 1.00
CA ASN A 44 -23.51 -15.53 2.42
C ASN A 44 -22.30 -14.63 2.75
N GLY A 45 -22.25 -13.44 2.18
CA GLY A 45 -21.27 -12.43 2.56
C GLY A 45 -20.50 -11.79 1.41
N THR A 46 -19.55 -10.96 1.79
CA THR A 46 -18.78 -10.11 0.86
C THR A 46 -17.29 -10.22 1.13
N ASN A 47 -16.47 -9.79 0.18
CA ASN A 47 -15.04 -9.60 0.38
C ASN A 47 -14.61 -8.28 -0.26
N LEU A 48 -14.13 -7.35 0.55
CA LEU A 48 -13.56 -6.09 0.10
C LEU A 48 -12.03 -6.18 0.08
N LEU A 49 -11.42 -5.99 -1.10
CA LEU A 49 -9.98 -5.90 -1.26
C LEU A 49 -9.58 -4.50 -1.73
N MET A 50 -8.97 -3.74 -0.82
CA MET A 50 -8.43 -2.41 -1.12
C MET A 50 -7.18 -2.55 -2.01
N LEU A 51 -7.14 -1.82 -3.12
CA LEU A 51 -5.99 -1.74 -4.00
C LEU A 51 -5.12 -0.54 -3.60
N ASP A 52 -4.50 -0.66 -2.43
CA ASP A 52 -3.67 0.40 -1.82
C ASP A 52 -2.33 -0.17 -1.39
N SER A 53 -1.33 0.01 -2.26
CA SER A 53 0.02 -0.50 -2.05
C SER A 53 0.69 0.13 -0.82
N LYS A 54 0.28 1.35 -0.44
CA LYS A 54 0.83 2.10 0.70
C LYS A 54 0.47 1.50 2.05
N ARG A 55 -0.57 0.65 2.08
CA ARG A 55 -1.01 -0.06 3.29
C ARG A 55 -0.20 -1.33 3.56
N ILE A 56 0.65 -1.75 2.64
CA ILE A 56 1.54 -2.90 2.86
C ILE A 56 2.68 -2.46 3.77
N ASP A 57 2.90 -3.21 4.85
CA ASP A 57 4.11 -3.05 5.65
C ASP A 57 5.29 -3.71 4.93
N TYR A 58 6.07 -2.89 4.24
CA TYR A 58 7.27 -3.32 3.53
C TYR A 58 8.50 -3.48 4.44
N LYS A 59 8.42 -3.07 5.72
CA LYS A 59 9.56 -3.15 6.62
C LYS A 59 9.92 -4.60 6.85
N ASP A 60 11.16 -4.95 6.50
CA ASP A 60 11.68 -6.32 6.62
C ASP A 60 10.83 -7.40 5.91
N LEU A 61 10.04 -7.02 4.89
CA LEU A 61 9.15 -7.93 4.18
C LEU A 61 9.93 -8.75 3.13
N PRO A 62 10.12 -10.07 3.30
CA PRO A 62 10.75 -10.89 2.28
C PRO A 62 9.83 -11.09 1.07
N LEU A 63 10.41 -11.26 -0.12
CA LEU A 63 9.66 -11.47 -1.36
C LEU A 63 8.67 -12.64 -1.26
N SER A 64 9.06 -13.76 -0.66
CA SER A 64 8.18 -14.93 -0.50
C SER A 64 6.95 -14.65 0.37
N LYS A 65 7.08 -13.82 1.42
CA LYS A 65 5.93 -13.40 2.22
C LYS A 65 5.02 -12.46 1.43
N LEU A 66 5.61 -11.58 0.62
CA LEU A 66 4.85 -10.68 -0.25
C LEU A 66 4.06 -11.48 -1.32
N GLU A 67 4.70 -12.45 -1.98
CA GLU A 67 4.06 -13.36 -2.94
C GLU A 67 2.89 -14.12 -2.30
N ASN A 68 3.10 -14.64 -1.08
CA ASN A 68 2.06 -15.34 -0.34
C ASN A 68 0.89 -14.43 0.04
N LEU A 69 1.16 -13.20 0.48
CA LEU A 69 0.15 -12.18 0.78
C LEU A 69 -0.71 -11.88 -0.46
N LEU A 70 -0.05 -11.57 -1.58
CA LEU A 70 -0.73 -11.23 -2.83
C LEU A 70 -1.54 -12.41 -3.37
N SER A 71 -1.01 -13.62 -3.29
CA SER A 71 -1.70 -14.83 -3.73
C SER A 71 -2.91 -15.15 -2.85
N SER A 72 -2.78 -15.00 -1.54
CA SER A 72 -3.87 -15.25 -0.58
C SER A 72 -5.04 -14.28 -0.77
N ASN A 73 -4.75 -13.00 -1.00
CA ASN A 73 -5.76 -11.98 -1.28
C ASN A 73 -6.57 -12.31 -2.54
N LEU A 74 -5.91 -12.73 -3.62
CA LEU A 74 -6.60 -13.15 -4.85
C LEU A 74 -7.42 -14.43 -4.63
N CYS A 75 -6.87 -15.38 -3.87
CA CYS A 75 -7.54 -16.63 -3.53
C CYS A 75 -8.88 -16.38 -2.81
N ILE A 76 -8.89 -15.49 -1.81
CA ILE A 76 -10.10 -15.11 -1.07
C ILE A 76 -11.17 -14.56 -2.01
N LEU A 77 -10.80 -13.70 -2.95
CA LEU A 77 -11.74 -13.19 -3.95
C LEU A 77 -12.25 -14.31 -4.85
N LYS A 78 -11.35 -15.12 -5.42
CA LYS A 78 -11.68 -16.13 -6.44
C LYS A 78 -12.58 -17.26 -5.95
N TYR A 79 -12.28 -17.87 -4.80
CA TYR A 79 -12.89 -19.16 -4.46
C TYR A 79 -14.28 -19.05 -3.86
N ALA A 80 -14.54 -18.00 -3.08
CA ALA A 80 -15.78 -17.88 -2.33
C ALA A 80 -16.88 -17.12 -3.07
N ASN A 81 -16.52 -16.29 -4.06
CA ASN A 81 -17.42 -15.29 -4.62
C ASN A 81 -17.93 -15.67 -6.01
N LYS A 82 -19.20 -15.32 -6.28
CA LYS A 82 -19.89 -15.62 -7.54
C LYS A 82 -19.95 -14.42 -8.48
N LYS A 83 -19.86 -13.21 -7.92
CA LYS A 83 -19.86 -11.96 -8.66
C LYS A 83 -18.75 -11.05 -8.17
N PHE A 84 -18.26 -10.22 -9.07
CA PHE A 84 -17.14 -9.33 -8.82
C PHE A 84 -17.49 -7.93 -9.26
N TYR A 85 -17.04 -6.96 -8.47
CA TYR A 85 -17.20 -5.55 -8.77
C TYR A 85 -15.87 -4.84 -8.58
N TYR A 86 -15.65 -3.81 -9.39
CA TYR A 86 -14.49 -2.94 -9.28
C TYR A 86 -14.94 -1.50 -9.08
N TYR A 87 -14.31 -0.82 -8.13
CA TYR A 87 -14.40 0.61 -7.95
C TYR A 87 -13.12 1.27 -8.44
N ASP A 88 -13.24 2.11 -9.47
CA ASP A 88 -12.11 2.79 -10.12
C ASP A 88 -11.69 4.11 -9.46
N GLY A 89 -12.43 4.55 -8.45
CA GLY A 89 -12.31 5.87 -7.82
C GLY A 89 -13.54 6.75 -8.03
N GLU A 90 -14.40 6.40 -9.00
CA GLU A 90 -15.58 7.17 -9.39
C GLU A 90 -16.84 6.29 -9.51
N THR A 91 -16.71 5.17 -10.21
CA THR A 91 -17.81 4.27 -10.59
C THR A 91 -17.61 2.85 -10.06
N ILE A 92 -18.72 2.14 -9.84
CA ILE A 92 -18.71 0.71 -9.48
C ILE A 92 -19.28 -0.04 -10.67
N SER A 93 -18.50 -0.96 -11.21
CA SER A 93 -18.88 -1.79 -12.37
C SER A 93 -18.77 -3.26 -12.02
N GLU A 94 -19.75 -4.06 -12.47
CA GLU A 94 -19.63 -5.52 -12.45
C GLU A 94 -18.54 -5.93 -13.43
N ILE A 95 -17.68 -6.85 -13.02
CA ILE A 95 -16.57 -7.33 -13.81
C ILE A 95 -16.56 -8.86 -13.84
N ASP A 96 -16.00 -9.42 -14.90
CA ASP A 96 -15.73 -10.85 -14.97
C ASP A 96 -14.41 -11.23 -14.27
N PHE A 97 -14.11 -12.53 -14.29
CA PHE A 97 -12.90 -13.06 -13.66
C PHE A 97 -11.61 -12.63 -14.39
N GLU A 98 -11.65 -12.46 -15.71
CA GLU A 98 -10.49 -12.04 -16.51
C GLU A 98 -10.13 -10.59 -16.20
N GLN A 99 -11.14 -9.72 -16.14
CA GLN A 99 -11.02 -8.33 -15.72
C GLN A 99 -10.51 -8.23 -14.28
N LEU A 100 -11.04 -9.04 -13.35
CA LEU A 100 -10.56 -9.10 -11.97
C LEU A 100 -9.07 -9.45 -11.92
N HIS A 101 -8.68 -10.52 -12.62
CA HIS A 101 -7.28 -10.96 -12.66
C HIS A 101 -6.37 -9.90 -13.28
N THR A 102 -6.85 -9.19 -14.30
CA THR A 102 -6.10 -8.11 -14.97
C THR A 102 -5.88 -6.93 -14.04
N ILE A 103 -6.94 -6.42 -13.40
CA ILE A 103 -6.87 -5.30 -12.45
C ILE A 103 -5.96 -5.66 -11.27
N TYR A 104 -6.17 -6.85 -10.69
CA TYR A 104 -5.33 -7.31 -9.57
C TYR A 104 -3.88 -7.54 -10.00
N GLY A 105 -3.64 -8.05 -11.20
CA GLY A 105 -2.30 -8.22 -11.75
C GLY A 105 -1.55 -6.89 -11.93
N MET A 106 -2.25 -5.82 -12.32
CA MET A 106 -1.66 -4.47 -12.35
C MET A 106 -1.28 -3.99 -10.96
N TYR A 107 -2.15 -4.18 -9.97
CA TYR A 107 -1.86 -3.87 -8.58
C TYR A 107 -0.65 -4.65 -8.05
N CYS A 108 -0.56 -5.96 -8.33
CA CYS A 108 0.60 -6.77 -7.96
C CYS A 108 1.90 -6.25 -8.59
N LYS A 109 1.88 -5.86 -9.87
CA LYS A 109 3.06 -5.27 -10.54
C LYS A 109 3.54 -4.00 -9.85
N GLU A 110 2.62 -3.13 -9.45
CA GLU A 110 2.94 -1.92 -8.69
C GLU A 110 3.59 -2.29 -7.35
N VAL A 111 2.98 -3.20 -6.60
CA VAL A 111 3.46 -3.67 -5.30
C VAL A 111 4.87 -4.27 -5.40
N TYR A 112 5.14 -5.11 -6.41
CA TYR A 112 6.48 -5.66 -6.66
C TYR A 112 7.49 -4.58 -7.05
N SER A 113 7.06 -3.59 -7.84
CA SER A 113 7.93 -2.46 -8.21
C SER A 113 8.36 -1.66 -6.97
N ILE A 114 7.41 -1.36 -6.07
CA ILE A 114 7.69 -0.69 -4.79
C ILE A 114 8.66 -1.51 -3.95
N HIS A 115 8.37 -2.80 -3.74
CA HIS A 115 9.21 -3.70 -2.96
C HIS A 115 10.65 -3.75 -3.50
N LYS A 116 10.82 -3.99 -4.81
CA LYS A 116 12.13 -4.00 -5.47
C LYS A 116 12.87 -2.67 -5.35
N ASN A 117 12.16 -1.54 -5.43
CA ASN A 117 12.77 -0.24 -5.26
C ASN A 117 13.25 0.00 -3.83
N LEU A 118 12.48 -0.43 -2.83
CA LEU A 118 12.87 -0.35 -1.41
C LEU A 118 14.08 -1.24 -1.11
N GLU A 119 14.13 -2.46 -1.65
CA GLU A 119 15.30 -3.34 -1.55
C GLU A 119 16.56 -2.68 -2.15
N ARG A 120 16.43 -2.07 -3.34
CA ARG A 120 17.54 -1.35 -4.00
C ARG A 120 18.03 -0.15 -3.20
N LEU A 121 17.13 0.54 -2.50
CA LEU A 121 17.51 1.65 -1.63
C LEU A 121 18.32 1.15 -0.43
N ASN A 122 18.00 -0.04 0.08
CA ASN A 122 18.61 -0.63 1.27
C ASN A 122 18.52 0.35 2.46
N ILE A 123 17.31 0.51 2.97
CA ILE A 123 16.98 1.51 4.01
C ILE A 123 17.87 1.37 5.23
N LYS A 124 18.21 0.15 5.65
CA LYS A 124 19.13 -0.12 6.77
C LYS A 124 20.53 0.46 6.55
N LYS A 125 21.08 0.31 5.34
CA LYS A 125 22.38 0.94 5.01
C LYS A 125 22.25 2.46 5.01
N LEU A 126 21.18 3.00 4.44
CA LEU A 126 20.96 4.45 4.38
C LEU A 126 20.74 5.06 5.76
N SER A 127 20.04 4.36 6.67
CA SER A 127 19.82 4.84 8.04
C SER A 127 21.13 4.92 8.81
N TYR A 128 22.02 3.93 8.66
CA TYR A 128 23.36 3.97 9.26
C TYR A 128 24.17 5.18 8.76
N VAL A 129 24.28 5.34 7.43
CA VAL A 129 25.03 6.47 6.83
C VAL A 129 24.48 7.81 7.29
N LEU A 130 23.16 7.95 7.33
CA LEU A 130 22.50 9.18 7.75
C LEU A 130 22.71 9.46 9.25
N TRP A 131 22.59 8.45 10.10
CA TRP A 131 22.82 8.54 11.53
C TRP A 131 24.26 8.94 11.85
N GLU A 132 25.25 8.34 11.18
CA GLU A 132 26.67 8.69 11.33
C GLU A 132 26.93 10.15 10.92
N LEU A 133 26.38 10.56 9.76
CA LEU A 133 26.50 11.94 9.28
C LEU A 133 25.86 12.94 10.27
N MET A 134 24.68 12.62 10.80
CA MET A 134 23.99 13.46 11.79
C MET A 134 24.78 13.59 13.09
N SER A 135 25.43 12.52 13.53
CA SER A 135 26.20 12.48 14.78
C SER A 135 27.46 13.35 14.68
N ASN A 136 28.14 13.31 13.53
CA ASN A 136 29.43 13.98 13.34
C ASN A 136 29.32 15.39 12.74
N ASN A 137 28.19 15.76 12.12
CA ASN A 137 28.08 17.01 11.37
C ASN A 137 26.81 17.80 11.69
N ARG A 138 26.96 18.99 12.29
CA ARG A 138 25.86 19.95 12.55
C ARG A 138 25.16 20.45 11.28
N LYS A 139 25.84 20.45 10.14
CA LYS A 139 25.33 20.87 8.83
C LYS A 139 25.00 19.69 7.91
N TRP A 140 24.68 18.51 8.46
CA TRP A 140 24.40 17.28 7.70
C TRP A 140 23.41 17.44 6.53
N LYS A 141 22.37 18.28 6.66
CA LYS A 141 21.43 18.55 5.54
C LYS A 141 22.10 19.22 4.34
N SER A 142 23.04 20.13 4.59
CA SER A 142 23.82 20.78 3.54
C SER A 142 24.71 19.77 2.83
N GLU A 143 25.34 18.87 3.59
CA GLU A 143 26.20 17.81 3.05
C GLU A 143 25.42 16.90 2.09
N ILE A 144 24.23 16.43 2.49
CA ILE A 144 23.37 15.61 1.61
C ILE A 144 23.02 16.35 0.32
N LYS A 145 22.74 17.66 0.41
CA LYS A 145 22.35 18.47 -0.75
C LYS A 145 23.43 18.47 -1.83
N SER A 146 24.70 18.61 -1.45
CA SER A 146 25.83 18.76 -2.39
C SER A 146 26.67 17.49 -2.61
N SER A 147 26.50 16.44 -1.81
CA SER A 147 27.39 15.29 -1.87
C SER A 147 27.32 14.50 -3.18
N MET A 148 28.48 13.99 -3.59
CA MET A 148 28.63 13.02 -4.68
C MET A 148 28.59 11.56 -4.18
N ASN A 149 28.61 11.35 -2.86
CA ASN A 149 28.46 10.01 -2.27
C ASN A 149 27.14 9.36 -2.72
N GLN A 150 27.21 8.09 -3.13
CA GLN A 150 26.08 7.41 -3.75
C GLN A 150 24.89 7.25 -2.79
N GLU A 151 25.14 6.95 -1.52
CA GLU A 151 24.14 6.78 -0.47
C GLU A 151 23.47 8.10 -0.12
N LEU A 152 24.23 9.18 0.03
CA LEU A 152 23.68 10.52 0.25
C LEU A 152 22.85 11.00 -0.95
N ARG A 153 23.27 10.65 -2.18
CA ARG A 153 22.46 10.88 -3.39
C ARG A 153 21.16 10.08 -3.39
N LYS A 154 21.18 8.82 -2.93
CA LYS A 154 19.95 8.03 -2.76
C LYS A 154 19.01 8.70 -1.77
N ILE A 155 19.53 9.16 -0.62
CA ILE A 155 18.74 9.91 0.39
C ILE A 155 18.15 11.19 -0.23
N ARG A 156 18.97 11.98 -0.92
CA ARG A 156 18.53 13.23 -1.56
C ARG A 156 17.41 13.02 -2.58
N ASN A 157 17.50 11.97 -3.37
CA ASN A 157 16.62 11.80 -4.53
C ASN A 157 15.32 11.03 -4.22
N ASN A 158 15.32 10.18 -3.19
CA ASN A 158 14.20 9.27 -2.92
C ASN A 158 13.46 9.57 -1.62
N PHE A 159 13.92 10.57 -0.85
CA PHE A 159 13.34 10.89 0.44
C PHE A 159 13.17 12.38 0.61
N ASN A 160 12.11 12.78 1.32
CA ASN A 160 11.96 14.14 1.81
C ASN A 160 12.89 14.41 3.01
N PHE A 161 14.20 14.38 2.78
CA PHE A 161 15.22 14.47 3.83
C PHE A 161 15.23 15.83 4.56
N PHE A 162 14.63 16.87 3.98
CA PHE A 162 14.43 18.15 4.66
C PHE A 162 13.49 18.04 5.87
N SER A 163 12.51 17.12 5.80
CA SER A 163 11.57 16.86 6.89
C SER A 163 12.13 15.93 7.98
N ILE A 164 13.25 15.24 7.70
CA ILE A 164 13.92 14.36 8.67
C ILE A 164 14.54 15.21 9.78
N LYS A 165 14.31 14.78 11.01
CA LYS A 165 14.86 15.35 12.24
C LYS A 165 16.11 14.57 12.64
N ARG A 166 17.05 15.29 13.25
CA ARG A 166 18.21 14.64 13.87
C ARG A 166 17.74 13.68 14.95
N SER A 167 18.29 12.48 14.98
CA SER A 167 18.12 11.50 16.04
C SER A 167 19.46 10.90 16.44
N ASN A 168 19.56 10.48 17.70
CA ASN A 168 20.71 9.74 18.22
C ASN A 168 20.50 8.22 18.13
N LEU A 169 19.31 7.75 17.73
CA LEU A 169 18.96 6.34 17.60
C LEU A 169 18.81 5.97 16.12
N ILE A 170 19.55 4.96 15.67
CA ILE A 170 19.50 4.50 14.27
C ILE A 170 18.11 4.01 13.86
N SER A 171 17.36 3.38 14.78
CA SER A 171 16.00 2.89 14.54
C SER A 171 15.03 4.03 14.21
N GLU A 172 15.14 5.18 14.89
CA GLU A 172 14.32 6.35 14.60
C GLU A 172 14.69 6.98 13.25
N VAL A 173 15.95 6.90 12.83
CA VAL A 173 16.38 7.35 11.50
C VAL A 173 15.81 6.43 10.42
N GLU A 174 15.81 5.12 10.65
CA GLU A 174 15.21 4.13 9.75
C GLU A 174 13.70 4.35 9.58
N GLU A 175 12.96 4.55 10.67
CA GLU A 175 11.52 4.86 10.63
C GLU A 175 11.22 6.18 9.89
N GLN A 176 12.05 7.19 10.11
CA GLN A 176 11.94 8.45 9.37
C GLN A 176 12.22 8.26 7.87
N LEU A 177 13.18 7.41 7.48
CA LEU A 177 13.42 7.12 6.08
C LEU A 177 12.24 6.36 5.45
N PHE A 178 11.69 5.34 6.11
CA PHE A 178 10.50 4.66 5.60
C PHE A 178 9.32 5.63 5.43
N SER A 179 9.01 6.42 6.45
CA SER A 179 7.86 7.35 6.41
C SER A 179 8.03 8.55 5.48
N LYS A 180 9.26 8.85 5.03
CA LYS A 180 9.57 9.96 4.12
C LYS A 180 10.05 9.48 2.76
N CYS A 181 9.82 8.22 2.41
CA CYS A 181 10.20 7.64 1.13
C CYS A 181 9.19 8.02 0.04
N ASN A 182 9.66 8.74 -0.98
CA ASN A 182 8.80 9.24 -2.06
C ASN A 182 8.17 8.12 -2.90
N ILE A 183 8.74 6.90 -2.88
CA ILE A 183 8.18 5.73 -3.59
C ILE A 183 6.83 5.33 -2.99
N LEU A 184 6.61 5.60 -1.70
CA LEU A 184 5.34 5.35 -1.02
C LEU A 184 4.32 6.47 -1.26
N ASP A 185 4.69 7.56 -1.94
CA ASP A 185 3.80 8.68 -2.26
C ASP A 185 3.17 8.58 -3.66
N ILE A 186 3.61 7.65 -4.52
CA ILE A 186 3.08 7.37 -5.89
C ILE A 186 1.64 6.85 -5.82
#